data_AF-A0A4Q6CE72-F1
#
_entry.id   AF-A0A4Q6CE72-F1
#
_cell.length_a   1.000
_cell.length_b   1.000
_cell.length_c   1.000
_cell.angle_alpha   90.00
_cell.angle_beta   90.00
_cell.angle_gamma   90.00
#
_symmetry.space_group_name_H-M   'P 1'
#
loop_
_entity.id
_entity.type
_entity.pdbx_description
1 polymer ?
#
loop_
_entity_poly.entity_id
_entity_poly.type
_entity_poly.pdbx_seq_one_letter_code
_entity_poly.pdbx_strand_id
1 'polypeptide(L)'
;MNETFDRISGERTIAYTADGSRDPAQPVFTFNANLSVDPPSASISLAFVSVGEGTGGPGTARFASCHDIAWSVDGQALAAAPASYRGRVIDGELIELLEQPVTAAWVARIGSAHSAAYRVCRSQFMLSGADINAFATIAARLKSATLSTTATQGQPADEPEAEVEYKGMNWRPGKGSLFRPR
;
A
#
# COMPACT_ATOMS: atom_id res chain seq x y z
N MET A 1 11.26 7.25 -4.25
CA MET A 1 10.23 6.84 -3.26
C MET A 1 9.40 8.06 -2.90
N ASN A 2 8.08 7.96 -2.96
CA ASN A 2 7.15 9.02 -2.60
C ASN A 2 6.29 8.58 -1.42
N GLU A 3 6.11 9.44 -0.41
CA GLU A 3 5.20 9.19 0.71
C GLU A 3 4.22 10.35 0.81
N THR A 4 2.93 10.02 0.83
CA THR A 4 1.85 11.00 0.95
C THR A 4 1.14 10.79 2.28
N PHE A 5 0.85 11.89 2.97
CA PHE A 5 0.07 11.89 4.21
C PHE A 5 -1.14 12.81 4.05
N ASP A 6 -2.33 12.23 4.11
CA ASP A 6 -3.57 12.98 4.20
C ASP A 6 -3.83 13.31 5.68
N ARG A 7 -3.84 14.61 5.99
CA ARG A 7 -4.03 15.12 7.35
C ARG A 7 -5.47 15.02 7.85
N ILE A 8 -6.44 14.84 6.95
CA ILE A 8 -7.87 14.78 7.25
C ILE A 8 -8.25 13.33 7.58
N SER A 9 -7.86 12.38 6.72
CA SER A 9 -8.16 10.95 6.92
C SER A 9 -7.12 10.24 7.78
N GLY A 10 -5.95 10.85 8.00
CA GLY A 10 -4.80 10.18 8.59
C GLY A 10 -4.13 9.20 7.63
N GLU A 11 -4.53 9.20 6.35
CA GLU A 11 -4.09 8.19 5.40
C GLU A 11 -2.62 8.37 5.01
N ARG A 12 -1.83 7.30 5.10
CA ARG A 12 -0.43 7.27 4.70
C ARG A 12 -0.23 6.27 3.56
N THR A 13 0.26 6.77 2.44
CA THR A 13 0.53 5.98 1.24
C THR A 13 2.01 6.03 0.92
N ILE A 14 2.62 4.86 0.75
CA ILE A 14 4.01 4.72 0.27
C ILE A 14 3.96 4.17 -1.15
N ALA A 15 4.61 4.88 -2.08
CA ALA A 15 4.82 4.43 -3.44
C ALA A 15 6.33 4.38 -3.75
N TYR A 16 6.79 3.24 -4.24
CA TYR A 16 8.14 3.07 -4.76
C TYR A 16 8.06 2.42 -6.13
N THR A 17 8.55 3.10 -7.15
CA THR A 17 8.75 2.55 -8.48
C THR A 17 10.23 2.26 -8.63
N ALA A 18 10.57 1.04 -9.03
CA ALA A 18 11.94 0.68 -9.38
C ALA A 18 12.46 1.65 -10.44
N ASP A 19 13.76 1.97 -10.40
CA ASP A 19 14.35 2.86 -11.40
C ASP A 19 14.04 2.29 -12.79
N GLY A 20 13.22 3.03 -13.54
CA GLY A 20 12.58 2.53 -14.74
C GLY A 20 13.62 2.10 -15.75
N SER A 21 13.73 0.79 -15.97
CA SER A 21 14.46 0.27 -17.11
C SER A 21 13.85 0.91 -18.36
N ARG A 22 14.68 1.58 -19.16
CA ARG A 22 14.25 2.06 -20.49
C ARG A 22 14.13 0.91 -21.49
N ASP A 23 14.46 -0.31 -21.06
CA ASP A 23 14.30 -1.52 -21.83
C ASP A 23 12.82 -1.97 -21.79
N PRO A 24 12.08 -1.85 -22.90
CA PRO A 24 10.68 -2.31 -22.95
C PRO A 24 10.55 -3.84 -22.77
N ALA A 25 11.65 -4.59 -22.82
CA ALA A 25 11.63 -6.01 -22.51
C ALA A 25 11.57 -6.31 -21.00
N GLN A 26 11.88 -5.33 -20.14
CA GLN A 26 11.87 -5.46 -18.69
C GLN A 26 10.66 -4.77 -18.07
N PRO A 27 9.90 -5.45 -17.19
CA PRO A 27 8.85 -4.79 -16.44
C PRO A 27 9.42 -3.80 -15.44
N VAL A 28 8.74 -2.68 -15.31
CA VAL A 28 8.93 -1.77 -14.18
C VAL A 28 7.95 -2.18 -13.09
N PHE A 29 8.44 -2.52 -11.90
CA PHE A 29 7.57 -2.77 -10.76
C PHE A 29 7.37 -1.50 -9.92
N THR A 30 6.18 -1.38 -9.39
CA THR A 30 5.78 -0.37 -8.40
C THR A 30 5.26 -1.09 -7.17
N PHE A 31 5.84 -0.81 -6.01
CA PHE A 31 5.30 -1.15 -4.73
C PHE A 31 4.36 -0.04 -4.25
N ASN A 32 3.18 -0.43 -3.77
CA ASN A 32 2.21 0.46 -3.15
C ASN A 32 1.81 -0.10 -1.77
N ALA A 33 1.78 0.75 -0.75
CA ALA A 33 1.20 0.40 0.54
C ALA A 33 0.30 1.50 1.07
N ASN A 34 -0.82 1.09 1.67
CA ASN A 34 -1.71 1.93 2.44
C ASN A 34 -1.61 1.52 3.92
N LEU A 35 -1.15 2.43 4.76
CA LEU A 35 -0.81 2.18 6.17
C LEU A 35 -1.93 2.52 7.15
N SER A 36 -3.09 2.89 6.64
CA SER A 36 -4.13 3.63 7.36
C SER A 36 -5.31 2.76 7.78
N VAL A 37 -5.30 1.52 7.30
CA VAL A 37 -6.26 0.46 7.59
C VAL A 37 -5.55 -0.59 8.45
N ASP A 38 -6.24 -1.15 9.44
CA ASP A 38 -5.77 -2.32 10.19
C ASP A 38 -6.52 -3.57 9.68
N PRO A 39 -5.84 -4.55 9.05
CA PRO A 39 -4.40 -4.61 8.79
C PRO A 39 -3.95 -3.73 7.61
N PRO A 40 -2.69 -3.25 7.60
CA PRO A 40 -2.15 -2.46 6.50
C PRO A 40 -2.18 -3.27 5.21
N SER A 41 -2.57 -2.62 4.11
CA SER A 41 -2.59 -3.25 2.79
C SER A 41 -1.34 -2.88 2.02
N ALA A 42 -0.74 -3.86 1.35
CA ALA A 42 0.39 -3.65 0.46
C ALA A 42 0.20 -4.51 -0.79
N SER A 43 0.60 -3.95 -1.93
CA SER A 43 0.59 -4.64 -3.21
C SER A 43 1.83 -4.28 -4.00
N ILE A 44 2.22 -5.20 -4.88
CA ILE A 44 3.22 -4.96 -5.92
C ILE A 44 2.51 -5.02 -7.26
N SER A 45 2.73 -4.01 -8.07
CA SER A 45 2.21 -3.91 -9.43
C SER A 45 3.39 -3.93 -10.41
N LEU A 46 3.43 -4.91 -11.31
CA LEU A 46 4.38 -4.97 -12.42
C LEU A 46 3.71 -4.42 -13.67
N ALA A 47 4.29 -3.38 -14.26
CA ALA A 47 3.84 -2.80 -15.51
C ALA A 47 4.74 -3.25 -16.67
N PHE A 48 4.12 -3.72 -17.75
CA PHE A 48 4.76 -4.06 -19.01
C PHE A 48 4.18 -3.18 -20.11
N VAL A 49 5.04 -2.57 -20.91
CA VAL A 49 4.63 -1.84 -22.10
C VAL A 49 4.91 -2.73 -23.30
N SER A 50 3.85 -3.22 -23.93
CA SER A 50 3.94 -3.99 -25.16
C SER A 50 3.92 -3.02 -26.33
N VAL A 51 5.10 -2.77 -26.91
CA VAL A 51 5.28 -1.93 -28.10
C VAL A 51 4.88 -2.76 -29.33
N GLY A 52 3.59 -2.78 -29.64
CA GLY A 52 3.05 -3.30 -30.89
C GLY A 52 2.34 -2.18 -31.64
N GLU A 53 2.29 -2.25 -32.97
CA GLU A 53 1.62 -1.25 -33.81
C GLU A 53 0.13 -1.11 -33.42
N GLY A 54 -0.15 -0.20 -32.48
CA GLY A 54 -1.35 0.62 -32.35
C GLY A 54 -2.72 -0.04 -32.22
N THR A 55 -2.86 -1.37 -32.28
CA THR A 55 -4.17 -1.98 -32.56
C THR A 55 -4.77 -2.77 -31.41
N GLY A 56 -4.05 -2.99 -30.30
CA GLY A 56 -4.62 -3.64 -29.10
C GLY A 56 -5.32 -4.97 -29.38
N GLY A 57 -4.94 -5.64 -30.48
CA GLY A 57 -5.65 -6.80 -31.00
C GLY A 57 -5.50 -8.02 -30.08
N PRO A 58 -6.50 -8.92 -30.04
CA PRO A 58 -6.39 -10.17 -29.30
C PRO A 58 -5.19 -10.97 -29.82
N GLY A 59 -4.11 -11.02 -29.01
CA GLY A 59 -2.83 -11.66 -29.37
C GLY A 59 -1.58 -10.84 -29.01
N THR A 60 -1.71 -9.55 -28.69
CA THR A 60 -0.57 -8.68 -28.30
C THR A 60 -0.26 -8.69 -26.81
N ALA A 61 -1.17 -9.24 -25.98
CA ALA A 61 -0.97 -9.32 -24.53
C ALA A 61 -0.01 -10.47 -24.19
N ARG A 62 1.21 -10.11 -23.82
CA ARG A 62 2.31 -11.06 -23.54
C ARG A 62 2.11 -11.78 -22.20
N PHE A 63 1.34 -11.18 -21.28
CA PHE A 63 1.19 -11.62 -19.90
C PHE A 63 -0.25 -11.87 -19.46
N ALA A 64 -1.24 -11.72 -20.35
CA ALA A 64 -2.66 -11.99 -20.03
C ALA A 64 -2.92 -13.41 -19.48
N SER A 65 -2.10 -14.40 -19.86
CA SER A 65 -2.17 -15.76 -19.35
C SER A 65 -1.28 -16.03 -18.12
N CYS A 66 -0.55 -15.01 -17.65
CA CYS A 66 0.28 -15.13 -16.45
C CYS A 66 -0.58 -14.84 -15.23
N HIS A 67 -0.90 -15.87 -14.46
CA HIS A 67 -1.71 -15.75 -13.25
C HIS A 67 -0.87 -15.63 -11.97
N ASP A 68 0.45 -15.63 -12.09
CA ASP A 68 1.33 -15.62 -10.92
C ASP A 68 2.68 -14.95 -11.20
N ILE A 69 3.23 -14.39 -10.13
CA ILE A 69 4.58 -13.85 -10.06
C ILE A 69 5.28 -14.67 -8.99
N ALA A 70 6.24 -15.48 -9.43
CA ALA A 70 7.00 -16.33 -8.52
C ALA A 70 8.22 -15.57 -8.00
N TRP A 71 8.33 -15.45 -6.68
CA TRP A 71 9.44 -14.77 -6.05
C TRP A 71 10.45 -15.75 -5.45
N SER A 72 11.71 -15.33 -5.43
CA SER A 72 12.77 -16.04 -4.73
C SER A 72 13.69 -15.07 -4.00
N VAL A 73 14.10 -15.45 -2.80
CA VAL A 73 15.01 -14.71 -1.92
C VAL A 73 16.11 -15.65 -1.50
N ASP A 74 17.36 -15.28 -1.76
CA ASP A 74 18.54 -16.06 -1.39
C ASP A 74 18.46 -17.52 -1.86
N GLY A 75 17.93 -17.71 -3.09
CA GLY A 75 17.73 -19.02 -3.72
C GLY A 75 16.52 -19.82 -3.21
N GLN A 76 15.74 -19.29 -2.27
CA GLN A 76 14.54 -19.94 -1.72
C GLN A 76 13.27 -19.30 -2.27
N ALA A 77 12.24 -20.11 -2.55
CA ALA A 77 10.96 -19.60 -2.99
C ALA A 77 10.29 -18.77 -1.88
N LEU A 78 9.71 -17.63 -2.26
CA LEU A 78 8.95 -16.76 -1.36
C LEU A 78 7.49 -16.72 -1.83
N ALA A 79 6.60 -17.31 -1.03
CA ALA A 79 5.18 -17.35 -1.34
C ALA A 79 4.55 -15.95 -1.24
N ALA A 80 3.69 -15.62 -2.19
CA ALA A 80 2.85 -14.43 -2.22
C ALA A 80 1.42 -14.81 -2.59
N ALA A 81 0.47 -13.88 -2.48
CA ALA A 81 -0.90 -14.11 -2.93
C ALA A 81 -0.95 -14.26 -4.47
N PRO A 82 -2.01 -14.84 -5.06
CA PRO A 82 -2.15 -14.88 -6.52
C PRO A 82 -2.13 -13.47 -7.14
N ALA A 83 -1.58 -13.36 -8.35
CA ALA A 83 -1.56 -12.11 -9.09
C ALA A 83 -2.88 -11.93 -9.86
N SER A 84 -3.33 -10.68 -9.97
CA SER A 84 -4.44 -10.27 -10.82
C SER A 84 -3.89 -9.54 -12.07
N TYR A 85 -4.55 -9.73 -13.21
CA TYR A 85 -4.17 -9.12 -14.48
C TYR A 85 -5.15 -8.00 -14.87
N ARG A 86 -4.61 -6.88 -15.35
CA ARG A 86 -5.37 -5.83 -16.03
C ARG A 86 -4.58 -5.28 -17.21
N GLY A 87 -5.19 -5.23 -18.39
CA GLY A 87 -4.61 -4.56 -19.57
C GLY A 87 -5.35 -3.25 -19.87
N ARG A 88 -4.62 -2.22 -20.29
CA ARG A 88 -5.20 -0.97 -20.80
C ARG A 88 -4.40 -0.47 -22.00
N VAL A 89 -5.10 -0.01 -23.03
CA VAL A 89 -4.47 0.70 -24.16
C VAL A 89 -4.41 2.19 -23.86
N ILE A 90 -3.24 2.80 -23.96
CA ILE A 90 -3.02 4.24 -23.82
C ILE A 90 -2.16 4.69 -25.00
N ASP A 91 -2.60 5.70 -25.75
CA ASP A 91 -1.89 6.26 -26.90
C ASP A 91 -1.41 5.22 -27.94
N GLY A 92 -2.17 4.13 -28.10
CA GLY A 92 -1.87 3.03 -29.04
C GLY A 92 -0.95 1.95 -28.46
N GLU A 93 -0.42 2.13 -27.25
CA GLU A 93 0.41 1.15 -26.55
C GLU A 93 -0.43 0.32 -25.57
N LEU A 94 -0.21 -1.00 -25.55
CA LEU A 94 -0.81 -1.87 -24.55
C LEU A 94 0.03 -1.87 -23.29
N ILE A 95 -0.54 -1.37 -22.19
CA ILE A 95 0.03 -1.47 -20.85
C ILE A 95 -0.61 -2.66 -20.15
N GLU A 96 0.20 -3.66 -19.82
CA GLU A 96 -0.20 -4.82 -19.04
C GLU A 96 0.23 -4.63 -17.59
N LEU A 97 -0.70 -4.79 -16.65
CA LEU A 97 -0.47 -4.66 -15.22
C LEU A 97 -0.75 -6.00 -14.54
N LEU A 98 0.23 -6.50 -13.81
CA LEU A 98 0.07 -7.62 -12.88
C LEU A 98 0.15 -7.08 -11.46
N GLU A 99 -0.90 -7.26 -10.66
CA GLU A 99 -0.95 -6.80 -9.28
C GLU A 99 -1.03 -7.98 -8.31
N GLN A 100 -0.15 -7.99 -7.31
CA GLN A 100 -0.06 -9.05 -6.31
C GLN A 100 -0.13 -8.46 -4.90
N PRO A 101 -1.13 -8.86 -4.08
CA PRO A 101 -1.15 -8.51 -2.67
C PRO A 101 0.04 -9.11 -1.92
N VAL A 102 0.64 -8.34 -1.02
CA VAL A 102 1.78 -8.76 -0.19
C VAL A 102 1.59 -8.30 1.26
N THR A 103 2.27 -8.97 2.19
CA THR A 103 2.22 -8.62 3.62
C THR A 103 3.45 -7.84 4.04
N ALA A 104 3.40 -7.13 5.17
CA ALA A 104 4.57 -6.45 5.72
C ALA A 104 5.74 -7.43 6.01
N ALA A 105 5.44 -8.65 6.44
CA ALA A 105 6.45 -9.69 6.65
C ALA A 105 7.11 -10.12 5.33
N TRP A 106 6.34 -10.20 4.25
CA TRP A 106 6.86 -10.48 2.91
C TRP A 106 7.81 -9.37 2.45
N VAL A 107 7.43 -8.10 2.62
CA VAL A 107 8.26 -6.93 2.27
C VAL A 107 9.57 -6.94 3.06
N ALA A 108 9.49 -7.22 4.37
CA ALA A 108 10.67 -7.35 5.22
C ALA A 108 11.61 -8.49 4.78
N ARG A 109 11.05 -9.58 4.26
CA ARG A 109 11.84 -10.71 3.75
C ARG A 109 12.64 -10.33 2.51
N ILE A 110 12.06 -9.56 1.59
CA ILE A 110 12.80 -9.00 0.45
C ILE A 110 13.86 -8.00 0.93
N GLY A 111 13.50 -7.09 1.84
CA GLY A 111 14.41 -6.04 2.32
C GLY A 111 15.61 -6.53 3.15
N SER A 112 15.61 -7.80 3.57
CA SER A 112 16.73 -8.44 4.29
C SER A 112 17.53 -9.42 3.42
N ALA A 113 17.18 -9.52 2.14
CA ALA A 113 17.80 -10.45 1.20
C ALA A 113 19.21 -10.00 0.80
N HIS A 114 20.10 -10.96 0.55
CA HIS A 114 21.34 -10.71 -0.19
C HIS A 114 21.07 -10.67 -1.69
N SER A 115 20.07 -11.42 -2.13
CA SER A 115 19.64 -11.54 -3.52
C SER A 115 18.14 -11.81 -3.58
N ALA A 116 17.45 -11.14 -4.50
CA ALA A 116 16.03 -11.37 -4.73
C ALA A 116 15.72 -11.35 -6.22
N ALA A 117 14.89 -12.28 -6.67
CA ALA A 117 14.48 -12.40 -8.06
C ALA A 117 12.98 -12.66 -8.15
N TYR A 118 12.39 -12.22 -9.24
CA TYR A 118 11.01 -12.53 -9.58
C TYR A 118 10.92 -13.12 -10.99
N ARG A 119 9.98 -14.04 -11.17
CA ARG A 119 9.70 -14.68 -12.44
C ARG A 119 8.26 -14.45 -12.81
N VAL A 120 8.05 -13.89 -14.00
CA VAL A 120 6.74 -13.70 -14.60
C VAL A 120 6.66 -14.59 -15.83
N CYS A 121 5.76 -15.57 -15.79
CA CYS A 121 5.70 -16.64 -16.79
C CYS A 121 7.07 -17.32 -16.98
N ARG A 122 7.74 -17.09 -18.11
CA ARG A 122 9.04 -17.70 -18.45
C ARG A 122 10.24 -16.77 -18.26
N SER A 123 9.99 -15.49 -17.98
CA SER A 123 11.05 -14.48 -17.84
C SER A 123 11.38 -14.27 -16.37
N GLN A 124 12.66 -14.34 -16.03
CA GLN A 124 13.17 -14.09 -14.69
C GLN A 124 13.98 -12.79 -14.67
N PHE A 125 13.82 -12.03 -13.60
CA PHE A 125 14.44 -10.72 -13.39
C PHE A 125 15.03 -10.66 -11.98
N MET A 126 16.15 -9.95 -11.85
CA MET A 126 16.83 -9.73 -10.58
C MET A 126 16.47 -8.35 -10.04
N LEU A 127 16.22 -8.25 -8.73
CA LEU A 127 16.18 -6.96 -8.05
C LEU A 127 17.60 -6.41 -7.93
N SER A 128 17.75 -5.11 -8.15
CA SER A 128 19.00 -4.43 -7.87
C SER A 128 19.22 -4.29 -6.35
N GLY A 129 20.46 -4.01 -5.95
CA GLY A 129 20.74 -3.68 -4.53
C GLY A 129 19.98 -2.44 -4.05
N ALA A 130 19.72 -1.48 -4.96
CA ALA A 130 18.91 -0.30 -4.64
C ALA A 130 17.44 -0.68 -4.36
N ASP A 131 16.87 -1.58 -5.15
CA ASP A 131 15.50 -2.10 -4.94
C ASP A 131 15.40 -2.80 -3.59
N ILE A 132 16.33 -3.70 -3.27
CA ILE A 132 16.35 -4.42 -1.98
C ILE A 132 16.43 -3.44 -0.80
N ASN A 133 17.30 -2.42 -0.90
CA ASN A 133 17.40 -1.37 0.13
C ASN A 133 16.12 -0.53 0.26
N ALA A 134 15.40 -0.29 -0.85
CA ALA A 134 14.11 0.37 -0.82
C ALA A 134 13.08 -0.50 -0.07
N PHE A 135 13.02 -1.80 -0.34
CA PHE A 135 12.18 -2.74 0.41
C PHE A 135 12.52 -2.75 1.91
N ALA A 136 13.79 -2.69 2.29
CA ALA A 136 14.22 -2.59 3.69
C ALA A 136 13.67 -1.33 4.36
N THR A 137 13.76 -0.19 3.67
CA THR A 137 13.24 1.10 4.15
C THR A 137 11.73 1.07 4.32
N ILE A 138 11.02 0.49 3.36
CA ILE A 138 9.55 0.36 3.38
C ILE A 138 9.12 -0.56 4.51
N ALA A 139 9.79 -1.70 4.70
CA ALA A 139 9.50 -2.64 5.79
C ALA A 139 9.64 -1.99 7.17
N ALA A 140 10.69 -1.17 7.36
CA ALA A 140 10.87 -0.42 8.59
C ALA A 140 9.70 0.56 8.84
N ARG A 141 9.22 1.25 7.80
CA ARG A 141 8.07 2.17 7.89
C ARG A 141 6.76 1.44 8.20
N LEU A 142 6.52 0.32 7.54
CA LEU A 142 5.36 -0.55 7.82
C LEU A 142 5.34 -0.98 9.28
N LYS A 143 6.48 -1.44 9.81
CA LYS A 143 6.61 -1.83 11.22
C LYS A 143 6.34 -0.67 12.18
N SER A 144 6.89 0.51 11.90
CA SER A 144 6.64 1.71 12.73
C SER A 144 5.17 2.14 12.71
N ALA A 145 4.49 2.04 11.56
CA ALA A 145 3.07 2.38 11.46
C ALA A 145 2.19 1.45 12.31
N THR A 146 2.44 0.13 12.26
CA THR A 146 1.72 -0.85 13.10
C THR A 146 1.94 -0.60 14.59
N LEU A 147 3.18 -0.30 15.02
CA LEU A 147 3.47 0.00 16.43
C LEU A 147 2.74 1.26 16.92
N SER A 148 2.60 2.29 16.07
CA SER A 148 1.85 3.51 16.41
C SER A 148 0.36 3.24 16.60
N THR A 149 -0.24 2.35 15.80
CA THR A 149 -1.67 1.99 15.95
C THR A 149 -1.91 1.18 17.22
N THR A 150 -1.03 0.21 17.54
CA THR A 150 -1.18 -0.61 18.75
C THR A 150 -0.98 0.22 20.03
N ALA A 151 -0.09 1.22 20.02
CA ALA A 151 0.10 2.14 21.14
C ALA A 151 -1.14 3.00 21.44
N THR A 152 -2.01 3.24 20.46
CA THR A 152 -3.30 3.95 20.66
C THR A 152 -4.40 3.04 21.22
N GLN A 153 -4.26 1.71 21.14
CA GLN A 153 -5.22 0.74 21.67
C GLN A 153 -4.92 0.27 23.10
N GLY A 154 -3.90 0.83 23.76
CA GLY A 154 -3.40 0.36 25.05
C GLY A 154 -3.58 1.33 26.21
N GLN A 155 -4.71 2.03 26.32
CA GLN A 155 -5.06 2.75 27.55
C GLN A 155 -6.49 2.40 27.98
N PRO A 156 -6.67 1.54 28.99
CA PRO A 156 -7.91 1.56 29.76
C PRO A 156 -8.06 2.96 30.32
N ALA A 157 -9.23 3.56 30.16
CA ALA A 157 -9.61 4.71 30.96
C ALA A 157 -9.69 4.23 32.41
N ASP A 158 -8.62 4.42 33.18
CA ASP A 158 -8.75 4.55 34.62
C ASP A 158 -9.51 5.86 34.85
N GLU A 159 -10.81 5.73 35.07
CA GLU A 159 -11.59 6.74 35.78
C GLU A 159 -11.07 6.80 37.22
N PRO A 160 -10.64 7.97 37.70
CA PRO A 160 -10.99 8.36 39.05
C PRO A 160 -12.29 9.16 38.96
N GLU A 161 -13.35 8.63 39.57
CA GLU A 161 -14.52 9.39 40.00
C GLU A 161 -14.03 10.61 40.80
N ALA A 162 -14.06 11.78 40.17
CA ALA A 162 -14.06 13.04 40.89
C ALA A 162 -15.48 13.58 40.86
N GLU A 163 -16.21 13.30 41.94
CA GLU A 163 -17.46 13.94 42.31
C GLU A 163 -17.29 15.47 42.20
N VAL A 164 -17.81 16.06 41.13
CA VAL A 164 -17.80 17.50 40.95
C VAL A 164 -18.91 18.08 41.83
N GLU A 165 -18.56 18.46 43.06
CA GLU A 165 -19.39 19.29 43.92
C GLU A 165 -19.65 20.64 43.22
N TYR A 166 -20.85 20.80 42.66
CA TYR A 166 -21.24 22.02 41.94
C TYR A 166 -21.50 23.17 42.93
N LYS A 167 -20.46 23.95 43.24
CA LYS A 167 -20.62 25.26 43.88
C LYS A 167 -20.97 26.31 42.83
N GLY A 168 -22.15 26.90 43.02
CA GLY A 168 -22.91 27.56 41.97
C GLY A 168 -22.25 28.75 41.29
N MET A 169 -22.66 28.98 40.05
CA MET A 169 -22.64 30.30 39.43
C MET A 169 -23.97 30.59 38.75
N ASN A 170 -24.51 31.74 39.15
CA ASN A 170 -25.75 32.37 38.74
C ASN A 170 -25.90 32.45 37.21
N TRP A 171 -26.97 31.85 36.69
CA TRP A 171 -27.58 32.29 35.44
C TRP A 171 -29.06 32.58 35.69
N ARG A 172 -29.45 33.85 35.54
CA ARG A 172 -30.84 34.31 35.59
C ARG A 172 -31.41 34.36 34.17
N PRO A 173 -32.56 33.73 33.88
CA PRO A 173 -33.28 33.99 32.64
C PRO A 173 -33.97 35.36 32.71
N GLY A 174 -33.75 36.20 31.69
CA GLY A 174 -34.45 37.46 31.51
C GLY A 174 -35.96 37.25 31.38
N LYS A 175 -36.74 38.02 32.15
CA LYS A 175 -38.21 38.03 32.11
C LYS A 175 -38.71 38.57 30.77
N GLY A 176 -39.24 37.71 29.92
CA GLY A 176 -40.07 38.05 28.77
C GLY A 176 -41.32 37.19 28.78
N SER A 177 -42.27 37.53 29.65
CA SER A 177 -43.58 36.89 29.77
C SER A 177 -44.48 37.33 28.63
N LEU A 178 -44.93 36.42 27.77
CA LEU A 178 -46.29 36.44 27.24
C LEU A 178 -46.80 35.00 27.10
N PHE A 179 -48.06 34.81 27.47
CA PHE A 179 -48.89 33.59 27.49
C PHE A 179 -49.01 32.85 28.83
N ARG A 180 -50.06 33.24 29.59
CA ARG A 180 -50.81 32.37 30.49
C ARG A 180 -51.81 31.52 29.67
N PRO A 181 -52.18 30.33 30.16
CA PRO A 181 -53.09 29.43 29.46
C PRO A 181 -54.56 29.80 29.68
N ARG A 182 -55.35 29.73 28.61
CA ARG A 182 -56.60 28.98 28.53
C ARG A 182 -56.93 28.72 27.07
#